data_AF-A0A7J3B108-F1
#
_entry.id   AF-A0A7J3B108-F1
#
_cell.length_a   1.000
_cell.length_b   1.000
_cell.length_c   1.000
_cell.angle_alpha   90.00
_cell.angle_beta   90.00
_cell.angle_gamma   90.00
#
_symmetry.space_group_name_H-M   'P 1'
#
loop_
_entity.id
_entity.type
_entity.pdbx_description
1 polymer ?
#
loop_
_entity_poly.entity_id
_entity_poly.type
_entity_poly.pdbx_seq_one_letter_code
_entity_poly.pdbx_strand_id
1 'polypeptide(L)' 'MVLEKLGSSLRNAVSKIMGKSVIDEAAINEFVREVQRSLIEADVDVKLVLEISR' A
#
# COMPACT_ATOMS: atom_id res chain seq x y z
N MET A 1 -12.70 10.54 -7.70
CA MET A 1 -13.56 9.74 -6.79
C MET A 1 -12.68 8.94 -5.81
N VAL A 2 -13.14 8.61 -4.60
CA VAL A 2 -12.32 7.93 -3.56
C VAL A 2 -11.68 6.64 -4.08
N LEU A 3 -12.42 5.86 -4.87
CA LEU A 3 -11.92 4.63 -5.50
C LEU A 3 -10.84 4.87 -6.57
N GLU A 4 -10.88 6.00 -7.28
CA GLU A 4 -9.80 6.36 -8.23
C GLU A 4 -8.52 6.75 -7.48
N LYS A 5 -8.66 7.39 -6.31
CA LYS A 5 -7.53 7.74 -5.44
C LYS A 5 -6.88 6.47 -4.86
N LEU A 6 -7.68 5.50 -4.42
CA LEU A 6 -7.21 4.20 -3.98
C LEU A 6 -6.54 3.41 -5.12
N GLY A 7 -7.16 3.38 -6.29
CA GLY A 7 -6.62 2.68 -7.45
C GLY A 7 -5.28 3.26 -7.94
N SER A 8 -5.12 4.58 -7.86
CA SER A 8 -3.87 5.26 -8.21
C SER A 8 -2.79 5.09 -7.13
N SER A 9 -3.14 5.15 -5.84
CA SER A 9 -2.17 4.95 -4.76
C SER A 9 -1.61 3.52 -4.74
N LEU A 10 -2.45 2.50 -4.92
CA LEU A 10 -2.00 1.11 -5.02
C LEU A 10 -1.12 0.87 -6.25
N ARG A 11 -1.49 1.40 -7.42
CA ARG A 11 -0.65 1.31 -8.63
C ARG A 11 0.71 1.95 -8.43
N ASN A 12 0.77 3.11 -7.79
CA ASN A 12 2.02 3.79 -7.50
C ASN A 12 2.89 2.98 -6.53
N ALA A 13 2.30 2.46 -5.45
CA ALA A 13 3.01 1.63 -4.48
C ALA A 13 3.62 0.38 -5.15
N VAL A 14 2.86 -0.32 -6.01
CA VAL A 14 3.35 -1.48 -6.76
C VAL A 14 4.45 -1.09 -7.75
N SER A 15 4.30 0.03 -8.46
CA SER A 15 5.29 0.50 -9.45
C SER A 15 6.62 0.86 -8.79
N LYS A 16 6.60 1.42 -7.56
CA LYS A 16 7.82 1.71 -6.77
C LYS A 16 8.61 0.45 -6.42
N ILE A 17 7.94 -0.69 -6.22
CA ILE A 17 8.61 -1.97 -5.97
C ILE A 17 9.11 -2.58 -7.28
N MET A 18 8.27 -2.65 -8.32
CA MET A 18 8.64 -3.28 -9.58
C MET A 18 9.78 -2.56 -10.32
N GLY A 19 9.97 -1.26 -10.08
CA GLY A 19 11.07 -0.49 -10.67
C GLY A 19 12.43 -0.67 -10.00
N LYS A 20 12.51 -1.37 -8.84
CA LYS A 20 13.77 -1.56 -8.12
C LYS A 20 14.43 -2.89 -8.50
N SER A 21 15.72 -2.84 -8.84
CA SER A 21 16.54 -4.02 -9.14
C SER A 21 16.83 -4.87 -7.91
N VAL A 22 16.82 -4.26 -6.72
CA VAL A 22 16.96 -4.92 -5.42
C VAL A 22 15.92 -4.33 -4.48
N ILE A 23 15.12 -5.20 -3.87
CA ILE A 23 14.09 -4.82 -2.89
C ILE A 23 14.64 -5.16 -1.51
N ASP A 24 14.83 -4.15 -0.66
CA ASP A 24 15.27 -4.29 0.72
C ASP A 24 14.07 -4.35 1.68
N GLU A 25 14.32 -4.77 2.92
CA GLU A 25 13.30 -4.85 3.97
C GLU A 25 12.68 -3.47 4.28
N ALA A 26 13.48 -2.40 4.15
CA ALA A 26 13.00 -1.03 4.31
C ALA A 26 11.94 -0.67 3.24
N ALA A 27 12.16 -1.01 1.97
CA ALA A 27 11.22 -0.78 0.89
C ALA A 27 9.93 -1.61 1.04
N ILE A 28 10.05 -2.87 1.50
CA ILE A 28 8.87 -3.70 1.81
C ILE A 28 8.04 -3.05 2.92
N ASN A 29 8.68 -2.64 4.02
CA ASN A 29 7.99 -2.00 5.14
C ASN A 29 7.35 -0.67 4.76
N GLU A 30 8.00 0.13 3.92
CA GLU A 30 7.44 1.37 3.38
C GLU A 30 6.20 1.10 2.52
N PHE A 31 6.28 0.11 1.62
CA PHE A 31 5.17 -0.30 0.76
C PHE A 31 3.96 -0.77 1.57
N VAL A 32 4.16 -1.64 2.55
CA VAL A 32 3.08 -2.13 3.42
C VAL A 32 2.40 -0.96 4.13
N ARG A 33 3.16 -0.01 4.67
CA ARG A 33 2.61 1.19 5.32
C ARG A 33 1.83 2.09 4.36
N GLU A 34 2.29 2.24 3.12
CA GLU A 34 1.61 3.03 2.08
C GLU A 34 0.28 2.40 1.65
N VAL A 35 0.24 1.06 1.52
CA VAL A 35 -0.98 0.29 1.26
C VAL A 35 -1.96 0.41 2.42
N GLN A 36 -1.51 0.22 3.67
CA GLN A 36 -2.37 0.33 4.85
C GLN A 36 -2.99 1.73 4.98
N ARG A 37 -2.19 2.80 4.77
CA ARG A 37 -2.69 4.17 4.79
C ARG A 37 -3.75 4.42 3.72
N SER A 38 -3.52 3.91 2.51
CA SER A 38 -4.46 4.05 1.38
C SER A 38 -5.80 3.36 1.66
N LEU A 39 -5.77 2.18 2.29
CA LEU A 39 -6.98 1.44 2.64
C LEU A 39 -7.78 2.14 3.75
N ILE A 40 -7.10 2.70 4.76
CA ILE A 40 -7.75 3.47 5.83
C ILE A 40 -8.39 4.75 5.25
N GLU A 41 -7.71 5.45 4.32
CA GLU A 41 -8.28 6.61 3.62
C GLU A 41 -9.51 6.26 2.77
N ALA A 42 -9.62 5.01 2.33
CA ALA A 42 -10.76 4.49 1.60
C ALA A 42 -11.89 3.96 2.52
N ASP A 43 -11.80 4.22 3.83
CA ASP A 43 -12.79 3.83 4.85
C ASP A 43 -12.92 2.31 5.05
N VAL A 44 -11.82 1.56 4.84
CA VAL A 44 -11.73 0.13 5.12
C VAL A 44 -11.46 -0.10 6.62
N ASP A 45 -12.08 -1.13 7.20
CA ASP A 45 -11.91 -1.50 8.61
C ASP A 45 -10.42 -1.73 8.97
N VAL A 46 -9.95 -1.05 10.01
CA VAL A 46 -8.56 -1.12 10.48
C VAL A 46 -8.13 -2.53 10.87
N LYS A 47 -9.05 -3.36 11.39
CA LYS A 47 -8.76 -4.77 11.73
C LYS A 47 -8.42 -5.56 10.47
N LEU A 48 -9.20 -5.39 9.40
CA LEU A 48 -8.94 -6.00 8.10
C LEU A 48 -7.61 -5.51 7.51
N VAL A 49 -7.31 -4.21 7.64
CA VAL A 49 -6.05 -3.62 7.14
C VAL A 49 -4.82 -4.17 7.88
N LEU A 50 -4.93 -4.42 9.19
CA LEU A 50 -3.85 -5.01 9.99
C LEU A 50 -3.60 -6.49 9.68
N GLU A 51 -4.62 -7.22 9.22
CA GLU A 51 -4.48 -8.62 8.80
C GLU A 51 -3.66 -8.78 7.52
N ILE A 52 -3.60 -7.75 6.66
CA ILE A 52 -2.84 -7.78 5.39
C ILE A 52 -1.32 -7.87 5.61
N SER A 53 -0.81 -7.38 6.75
CA SER A 53 0.61 -7.36 7.06
C SER A 53 1.04 -8.42 8.08
N ARG A 54 0.18 -9.38 8.39
CA ARG A 54 0.51 -10.52 9.26
C ARG A 54 1.19 -11.65 8.51
#